data_AF-A0A398CPL3-F1
#
_entry.id   AF-A0A398CPL3-F1
#
_cell.length_a   1.000
_cell.length_b   1.000
_cell.length_c   1.000
_cell.angle_alpha   90.00
_cell.angle_beta   90.00
_cell.angle_gamma   90.00
#
_symmetry.space_group_name_H-M   'P 1'
#
loop_
_entity.id
_entity.type
_entity.pdbx_description
1 polymer ?
#
loop_
_entity_poly.entity_id
_entity_poly.type
_entity_poly.pdbx_seq_one_letter_code
_entity_poly.pdbx_strand_id
1 'polypeptide(L)'
;MCTTGAVVCRDDRGLPHVYGFKNSDSAPVGYWHGRTGGVEGFASLAYGLFPQLGVNAGMNEKGVALISSFFDYADPENEGADGSRYWSGDLRGKAQGEALAKARTASEALAVMNDVFERERELSIGGCHIIADPEGSLFVFEHSRGRVAVQDATNQRWVARSNQAFCLFREEQRTMSEDIAQDRNERLQSAEDTLRFLTERDIQPPDARKALRQLLSSHAYVDSQSHCDNGMAAADPVNRQGSICAHGIVRGRSNAAIPHVTMSGMIWELSAGTMSYTLGQPCRSAWRKLSFDE
;
A
#
# COMPACT_ATOMS: atom_id res chain seq x y z
N MET A 1 -7.61 -4.70 0.15
CA MET A 1 -6.92 -4.30 -1.10
C MET A 1 -6.28 -2.93 -0.93
N CYS A 2 -5.38 -2.54 -1.82
CA CYS A 2 -4.67 -1.25 -1.70
C CYS A 2 -3.82 -0.94 -2.93
N THR A 3 -3.47 0.34 -3.07
CA THR A 3 -2.34 0.79 -3.88
C THR A 3 -1.33 1.45 -2.96
N THR A 4 -0.08 1.03 -3.02
CA THR A 4 1.00 1.44 -2.12
C THR A 4 2.24 1.76 -2.91
N GLY A 5 3.11 2.60 -2.37
CA GLY A 5 4.37 2.89 -3.01
C GLY A 5 5.32 3.68 -2.11
N ALA A 6 6.53 3.86 -2.59
CA ALA A 6 7.47 4.83 -2.05
C ALA A 6 8.34 5.42 -3.17
N VAL A 7 8.84 6.62 -2.93
CA VAL A 7 9.67 7.37 -3.88
C VAL A 7 10.72 8.19 -3.13
N VAL A 8 11.91 8.26 -3.73
CA VAL A 8 13.04 9.06 -3.30
C VAL A 8 13.19 10.22 -4.30
N CYS A 9 12.69 11.38 -3.92
CA CYS A 9 12.94 12.63 -4.64
C CYS A 9 14.30 13.18 -4.20
N ARG A 10 14.93 14.02 -5.02
CA ARG A 10 16.12 14.79 -4.64
C ARG A 10 15.82 16.28 -4.78
N ASP A 11 16.26 17.06 -3.80
CA ASP A 11 16.20 18.52 -3.91
C ASP A 11 17.31 19.05 -4.81
N ASP A 12 17.34 20.37 -4.99
CA ASP A 12 18.35 21.11 -5.76
C ASP A 12 19.78 20.94 -5.25
N ARG A 13 19.96 20.47 -4.00
CA ARG A 13 21.25 20.14 -3.38
C ARG A 13 21.57 18.64 -3.46
N GLY A 14 20.71 17.85 -4.11
CA GLY A 14 20.85 16.41 -4.25
C GLY A 14 20.49 15.61 -2.99
N LEU A 15 19.94 16.25 -1.96
CA LEU A 15 19.55 15.57 -0.71
C LEU A 15 18.28 14.75 -0.92
N PRO A 16 18.21 13.52 -0.38
CA PRO A 16 17.04 12.66 -0.53
C PRO A 16 15.85 13.15 0.30
N HIS A 17 14.68 13.15 -0.32
CA HIS A 17 13.37 13.36 0.31
C HIS A 17 12.53 12.12 0.01
N VAL A 18 12.31 11.29 1.02
CA VAL A 18 11.67 10.00 0.84
C VAL A 18 10.21 10.07 1.28
N TYR A 19 9.32 9.58 0.42
CA TYR A 19 7.89 9.52 0.66
C TYR A 19 7.41 8.09 0.56
N GLY A 20 6.58 7.68 1.50
CA GLY A 20 5.76 6.47 1.40
C GLY A 20 4.29 6.84 1.22
N PHE A 21 3.51 6.02 0.53
CA PHE A 21 2.06 6.23 0.45
C PHE A 21 1.27 4.93 0.43
N LYS A 22 0.00 5.05 0.84
CA LYS A 22 -0.97 3.96 0.80
C LYS A 22 -2.37 4.48 0.58
N ASN A 23 -3.11 3.83 -0.30
CA ASN A 23 -4.56 3.85 -0.32
C ASN A 23 -5.09 2.53 0.25
N SER A 24 -5.91 2.58 1.30
CA SER A 24 -6.43 1.38 1.95
C SER A 24 -7.87 1.13 1.51
N ASP A 25 -8.08 0.09 0.70
CA ASP A 25 -9.37 -0.30 0.15
C ASP A 25 -9.90 -1.55 0.85
N SER A 26 -11.07 -1.46 1.46
CA SER A 26 -11.67 -2.60 2.16
C SER A 26 -13.20 -2.58 2.05
N ALA A 27 -13.81 -3.73 2.30
CA ALA A 27 -15.18 -3.74 2.79
C ALA A 27 -15.27 -2.93 4.11
N PRO A 28 -16.44 -2.38 4.46
CA PRO A 28 -16.61 -1.58 5.68
C PRO A 28 -16.06 -2.30 6.91
N VAL A 29 -15.01 -1.70 7.48
CA VAL A 29 -14.29 -2.23 8.64
C VAL A 29 -13.77 -1.04 9.43
N GLY A 30 -13.68 -1.14 10.75
CA GLY A 30 -13.07 -0.05 11.49
C GLY A 30 -11.54 -0.03 11.29
N TYR A 31 -10.99 1.17 11.39
CA TYR A 31 -9.57 1.45 11.20
C TYR A 31 -9.14 2.57 12.15
N TRP A 32 -7.84 2.73 12.32
CA TRP A 32 -7.28 3.78 13.17
C TRP A 32 -6.02 4.40 12.54
N HIS A 33 -5.77 5.64 12.92
CA HIS A 33 -4.52 6.37 12.69
C HIS A 33 -4.03 6.87 14.03
N GLY A 34 -2.73 6.79 14.30
CA GLY A 34 -2.22 7.27 15.58
C GLY A 34 -0.73 7.09 15.77
N ARG A 35 -0.25 7.63 16.89
CA ARG A 35 1.09 7.34 17.40
C ARG A 35 1.00 6.08 18.28
N THR A 36 1.81 5.07 17.97
CA THR A 36 1.93 3.82 18.73
C THR A 36 3.39 3.56 19.09
N GLY A 37 3.64 2.84 20.16
CA GLY A 37 4.99 2.52 20.62
C GLY A 37 4.96 1.77 21.95
N GLY A 38 5.92 0.88 22.16
CA GLY A 38 6.12 0.20 23.44
C GLY A 38 7.09 0.97 24.34
N VAL A 39 7.15 0.62 25.63
CA VAL A 39 8.06 1.24 26.61
C VAL A 39 9.55 1.08 26.21
N GLU A 40 9.88 0.03 25.45
CA GLU A 40 11.26 -0.33 25.08
C GLU A 40 11.53 -0.29 23.56
N GLY A 41 10.68 0.36 22.76
CA GLY A 41 10.81 0.40 21.30
C GLY A 41 10.57 1.78 20.69
N PHE A 42 10.87 1.91 19.41
CA PHE A 42 10.64 3.16 18.67
C PHE A 42 9.14 3.48 18.55
N ALA A 43 8.78 4.74 18.81
CA ALA A 43 7.44 5.24 18.50
C ALA A 43 7.22 5.27 16.97
N SER A 44 5.96 5.11 16.55
CA SER A 44 5.57 5.05 15.14
C SER A 44 4.30 5.85 14.87
N LEU A 45 4.28 6.57 13.75
CA LEU A 45 3.07 7.11 13.13
C LEU A 45 2.46 6.02 12.25
N ALA A 46 1.31 5.51 12.67
CA ALA A 46 0.80 4.24 12.17
C ALA A 46 -0.66 4.31 11.75
N TYR A 47 -1.00 3.36 10.89
CA TYR A 47 -2.34 3.00 10.45
C TYR A 47 -2.58 1.51 10.68
N GLY A 48 -3.77 1.16 11.17
CA GLY A 48 -4.18 -0.24 11.33
C GLY A 48 -5.67 -0.47 11.06
N LEU A 49 -6.01 -1.70 10.73
CA LEU A 49 -7.35 -2.22 10.53
C LEU A 49 -7.73 -3.09 11.74
N PHE A 50 -8.90 -2.87 12.37
CA PHE A 50 -9.27 -3.61 13.58
C PHE A 50 -9.33 -5.15 13.49
N PRO A 51 -9.65 -5.82 12.37
CA PRO A 51 -9.58 -7.29 12.32
C PRO A 51 -8.14 -7.81 12.34
N GLN A 52 -7.13 -6.95 12.18
CA GLN A 52 -5.73 -7.31 12.15
C GLN A 52 -5.03 -6.77 13.40
N LEU A 53 -4.17 -7.58 14.00
CA LEU A 53 -3.32 -7.14 15.09
C LEU A 53 -2.10 -6.42 14.54
N GLY A 54 -1.76 -5.27 15.13
CA GLY A 54 -0.54 -4.51 14.83
C GLY A 54 -0.72 -3.38 13.81
N VAL A 55 0.34 -3.11 13.04
CA VAL A 55 0.45 -1.93 12.16
C VAL A 55 0.40 -2.35 10.69
N ASN A 56 -0.58 -1.86 9.94
CA ASN A 56 -0.71 -2.16 8.51
C ASN A 56 0.14 -1.27 7.60
N ALA A 57 0.42 -0.05 8.04
CA ALA A 57 1.40 0.81 7.43
C ALA A 57 1.84 1.84 8.46
N GLY A 58 3.10 2.22 8.45
CA GLY A 58 3.58 3.22 9.37
C GLY A 58 5.04 3.58 9.14
N MET A 59 5.49 4.53 9.95
CA MET A 59 6.87 4.97 10.01
C MET A 59 7.27 5.19 11.46
N ASN A 60 8.49 4.78 11.84
CA ASN A 60 9.01 5.00 13.18
C ASN A 60 9.79 6.31 13.32
N GLU A 61 10.15 6.68 14.55
CA GLU A 61 10.89 7.91 14.86
C GLU A 61 12.32 7.97 14.28
N LYS A 62 12.81 6.85 13.72
CA LYS A 62 14.07 6.81 12.95
C LYS A 62 13.84 7.03 11.46
N GLY A 63 12.59 7.22 11.05
CA GLY A 63 12.20 7.44 9.67
C GLY A 63 12.11 6.16 8.83
N VAL A 64 12.16 4.98 9.45
CA VAL A 64 11.93 3.71 8.73
C VAL A 64 10.43 3.55 8.50
N ALA A 65 10.03 3.43 7.24
CA ALA A 65 8.65 3.18 6.82
C ALA A 65 8.45 1.73 6.38
N LEU A 66 7.33 1.14 6.80
CA LEU A 66 6.85 -0.18 6.39
C LEU A 66 5.39 -0.04 5.93
N ILE A 67 5.13 -0.35 4.66
CA ILE A 67 3.81 -0.19 4.04
C ILE A 67 3.38 -1.54 3.46
N SER A 68 2.43 -2.20 4.12
CA SER A 68 1.95 -3.51 3.69
C SER A 68 0.82 -3.40 2.68
N SER A 69 0.80 -4.33 1.73
CA SER A 69 -0.34 -4.68 0.90
C SER A 69 -0.63 -6.18 1.00
N PHE A 70 -1.90 -6.54 0.82
CA PHE A 70 -2.28 -7.90 0.48
C PHE A 70 -2.02 -8.12 -1.00
N PHE A 71 -1.44 -9.26 -1.35
CA PHE A 71 -1.53 -9.75 -2.71
C PHE A 71 -2.35 -11.02 -2.73
N ASP A 72 -3.15 -11.15 -3.77
CA ASP A 72 -3.93 -12.35 -4.05
C ASP A 72 -3.37 -13.02 -5.30
N TYR A 73 -3.49 -14.34 -5.40
CA TYR A 73 -3.13 -15.12 -6.59
C TYR A 73 -4.19 -16.21 -6.80
N ALA A 74 -4.31 -16.68 -8.04
CA ALA A 74 -5.21 -17.80 -8.32
C ALA A 74 -4.60 -19.07 -7.73
N ASP A 75 -5.24 -19.61 -6.69
CA ASP A 75 -4.82 -20.86 -6.05
C ASP A 75 -5.90 -21.93 -6.25
N PRO A 76 -5.62 -22.99 -7.03
CA PRO A 76 -6.57 -24.05 -7.30
C PRO A 76 -7.05 -24.77 -6.03
N GLU A 77 -6.23 -24.79 -4.97
CA GLU A 77 -6.55 -25.47 -3.71
C GLU A 77 -7.50 -24.67 -2.79
N ASN A 78 -7.73 -23.38 -3.08
CA ASN A 78 -8.60 -22.49 -2.29
C ASN A 78 -9.84 -21.97 -3.06
N GLU A 79 -10.14 -22.53 -4.24
CA GLU A 79 -11.41 -22.25 -4.93
C GLU A 79 -12.60 -22.68 -4.05
N GLY A 80 -13.31 -21.72 -3.45
CA GLY A 80 -14.51 -21.95 -2.64
C GLY A 80 -14.33 -21.81 -1.12
N ALA A 81 -13.17 -21.35 -0.64
CA ALA A 81 -13.03 -21.01 0.78
C ALA A 81 -13.94 -19.83 1.15
N ASP A 82 -14.84 -20.05 2.11
CA ASP A 82 -15.77 -19.04 2.63
C ASP A 82 -15.01 -17.79 3.10
N GLY A 83 -15.39 -16.63 2.55
CA GLY A 83 -14.75 -15.32 2.80
C GLY A 83 -14.77 -14.88 4.26
N SER A 84 -15.52 -15.56 5.12
CA SER A 84 -15.62 -15.32 6.56
C SER A 84 -14.32 -15.58 7.36
N ARG A 85 -13.37 -16.36 6.81
CA ARG A 85 -12.09 -16.68 7.48
C ARG A 85 -10.89 -15.85 7.03
N TYR A 86 -11.06 -14.89 6.11
CA TYR A 86 -9.97 -14.17 5.42
C TYR A 86 -8.98 -13.41 6.33
N TRP A 87 -9.37 -13.10 7.57
CA TRP A 87 -8.57 -12.28 8.49
C TRP A 87 -7.99 -13.04 9.68
N SER A 88 -8.49 -14.26 9.94
CA SER A 88 -8.02 -15.06 11.08
C SER A 88 -6.60 -15.56 10.81
N GLY A 89 -5.65 -15.16 11.64
CA GLY A 89 -4.24 -15.56 11.49
C GLY A 89 -3.39 -14.60 10.63
N ASP A 90 -3.90 -13.43 10.26
CA ASP A 90 -3.11 -12.42 9.56
C ASP A 90 -2.11 -11.72 10.49
N LEU A 91 -0.84 -12.16 10.45
CA LEU A 91 0.22 -11.59 11.29
C LEU A 91 1.04 -10.49 10.61
N ARG A 92 0.66 -10.03 9.40
CA ARG A 92 1.43 -8.99 8.68
C ARG A 92 1.55 -7.71 9.51
N GLY A 93 0.46 -7.34 10.20
CA GLY A 93 0.45 -6.18 11.08
C GLY A 93 1.40 -6.33 12.27
N LYS A 94 1.49 -7.54 12.84
CA LYS A 94 2.40 -7.88 13.94
C LYS A 94 3.87 -7.80 13.48
N ALA A 95 4.19 -8.42 12.34
CA ALA A 95 5.54 -8.41 11.78
C ALA A 95 6.04 -6.99 11.50
N GLN A 96 5.21 -6.14 10.88
CA GLN A 96 5.56 -4.74 10.66
C GLN A 96 5.71 -3.96 11.96
N GLY A 97 4.83 -4.19 12.95
CA GLY A 97 4.94 -3.56 14.25
C GLY A 97 6.27 -3.89 14.94
N GLU A 98 6.71 -5.15 14.85
CA GLU A 98 8.00 -5.58 15.40
C GLU A 98 9.20 -4.94 14.68
N ALA A 99 9.17 -4.89 13.35
CA ALA A 99 10.22 -4.23 12.58
C ALA A 99 10.28 -2.73 12.86
N LEU A 100 9.13 -2.04 12.89
CA LEU A 100 9.04 -0.62 13.24
C LEU A 100 9.55 -0.33 14.66
N ALA A 101 9.33 -1.23 15.62
CA ALA A 101 9.76 -1.04 17.00
C ALA A 101 11.29 -1.20 17.18
N LYS A 102 11.98 -1.94 16.29
CA LYS A 102 13.38 -2.35 16.47
C LYS A 102 14.35 -1.72 15.47
N ALA A 103 13.92 -1.45 14.24
CA ALA A 103 14.81 -1.06 13.14
C ALA A 103 15.09 0.44 13.10
N ARG A 104 16.33 0.79 12.76
CA ARG A 104 16.79 2.17 12.51
C ARG A 104 16.98 2.46 11.02
N THR A 105 17.14 1.42 10.21
CA THR A 105 17.32 1.50 8.75
C THR A 105 16.39 0.54 8.02
N ALA A 106 16.20 0.72 6.71
CA ALA A 106 15.40 -0.17 5.89
C ALA A 106 16.01 -1.58 5.83
N SER A 107 17.35 -1.67 5.81
CA SER A 107 18.08 -2.95 5.84
C SER A 107 17.87 -3.70 7.16
N GLU A 108 17.88 -3.01 8.31
CA GLU A 108 17.56 -3.61 9.60
C GLU A 108 16.10 -4.09 9.66
N ALA A 109 15.16 -3.29 9.13
CA ALA A 109 13.76 -3.69 9.04
C ALA A 109 13.57 -4.93 8.17
N LEU A 110 14.26 -5.01 7.03
CA LEU A 110 14.26 -6.18 6.17
C LEU A 110 14.79 -7.42 6.90
N ALA A 111 15.86 -7.28 7.70
CA ALA A 111 16.40 -8.39 8.50
C ALA A 111 15.39 -8.86 9.57
N VAL A 112 14.73 -7.94 10.28
CA VAL A 112 13.68 -8.28 11.26
C VAL A 112 12.51 -8.98 10.59
N MET A 113 12.06 -8.49 9.43
CA MET A 113 10.98 -9.13 8.66
C MET A 113 11.37 -10.56 8.28
N ASN A 114 12.56 -10.79 7.71
CA ASN A 114 13.03 -12.15 7.38
C ASN A 114 12.98 -13.08 8.60
N ASP A 115 13.55 -12.66 9.74
CA ASP A 115 13.56 -13.45 10.98
C ASP A 115 12.14 -13.78 11.48
N VAL A 116 11.21 -12.82 11.43
CA VAL A 116 9.80 -13.06 11.81
C VAL A 116 9.17 -14.14 10.91
N PHE A 117 9.32 -14.02 9.59
CA PHE A 117 8.69 -14.95 8.63
C PHE A 117 9.39 -16.32 8.56
N GLU A 118 10.66 -16.43 8.95
CA GLU A 118 11.36 -17.72 9.09
C GLU A 118 10.88 -18.51 10.32
N ARG A 119 10.59 -17.82 11.44
CA ARG A 119 10.12 -18.44 12.69
C ARG A 119 8.65 -18.85 12.62
N GLU A 120 7.81 -18.02 12.03
CA GLU A 120 6.35 -18.20 12.00
C GLU A 120 5.94 -18.95 10.70
N ARG A 121 6.24 -20.25 10.64
CA ARG A 121 6.00 -21.11 9.44
C ARG A 121 4.53 -21.28 9.05
N GLU A 122 3.59 -20.86 9.89
CA GLU A 122 2.14 -20.95 9.66
C GLU A 122 1.57 -19.79 8.82
N LEU A 123 2.44 -18.92 8.27
CA LEU A 123 2.02 -17.74 7.51
C LEU A 123 1.54 -18.09 6.10
N SER A 124 0.24 -18.37 6.01
CA SER A 124 -0.45 -18.71 4.77
C SER A 124 -0.91 -17.50 3.97
N ILE A 125 -1.21 -16.37 4.62
CA ILE A 125 -1.73 -15.16 3.96
C ILE A 125 -0.57 -14.40 3.30
N GLY A 126 -0.69 -14.18 1.99
CA GLY A 126 0.31 -13.46 1.20
C GLY A 126 0.35 -11.96 1.47
N GLY A 127 1.56 -11.41 1.50
CA GLY A 127 1.78 -9.99 1.77
C GLY A 127 2.98 -9.43 1.02
N CYS A 128 2.85 -8.19 0.57
CA CYS A 128 3.93 -7.40 0.01
C CYS A 128 4.16 -6.20 0.93
N HIS A 129 5.42 -5.89 1.22
CA HIS A 129 5.82 -4.86 2.17
C HIS A 129 6.85 -3.96 1.51
N ILE A 130 6.52 -2.69 1.37
CA ILE A 130 7.48 -1.68 0.94
C ILE A 130 8.19 -1.17 2.18
N ILE A 131 9.52 -1.23 2.16
CA ILE A 131 10.41 -0.82 3.25
C ILE A 131 11.29 0.32 2.74
N ALA A 132 11.25 1.46 3.41
CA ALA A 132 12.04 2.63 3.04
C ALA A 132 12.64 3.32 4.26
N ASP A 133 13.73 4.05 4.09
CA ASP A 133 14.35 4.88 5.14
C ASP A 133 14.76 6.27 4.61
N PRO A 134 15.17 7.21 5.48
CA PRO A 134 15.53 8.57 5.06
C PRO A 134 16.80 8.65 4.20
N GLU A 135 17.64 7.61 4.21
CA GLU A 135 18.86 7.55 3.39
C GLU A 135 18.54 7.25 1.91
N GLY A 136 17.30 6.86 1.62
CA GLY A 136 16.82 6.54 0.29
C GLY A 136 16.91 5.05 -0.05
N SER A 137 17.20 4.19 0.92
CA SER A 137 17.12 2.74 0.74
C SER A 137 15.67 2.36 0.49
N LEU A 138 15.44 1.47 -0.47
CA LEU A 138 14.09 1.05 -0.86
C LEU A 138 14.05 -0.44 -1.19
N PHE A 139 13.32 -1.20 -0.39
CA PHE A 139 13.12 -2.63 -0.58
C PHE A 139 11.64 -2.99 -0.72
N VAL A 140 11.39 -4.07 -1.43
CA VAL A 140 10.10 -4.77 -1.40
C VAL A 140 10.32 -6.17 -0.87
N PHE A 141 9.60 -6.51 0.18
CA PHE A 141 9.59 -7.84 0.78
C PHE A 141 8.24 -8.50 0.51
N GLU A 142 8.25 -9.64 -0.19
CA GLU A 142 7.07 -10.48 -0.43
C GLU A 142 7.17 -11.76 0.38
N HIS A 143 6.05 -12.20 0.95
CA HIS A 143 5.95 -13.50 1.61
C HIS A 143 4.62 -14.17 1.30
N SER A 144 4.60 -15.50 1.35
CA SER A 144 3.39 -16.35 1.37
C SER A 144 3.82 -17.82 1.45
N ARG A 145 3.08 -18.64 2.21
CA ARG A 145 3.30 -20.11 2.30
C ARG A 145 4.74 -20.49 2.64
N GLY A 146 5.35 -19.80 3.60
CA GLY A 146 6.74 -20.03 4.03
C GLY A 146 7.81 -19.66 2.99
N ARG A 147 7.43 -19.03 1.88
CA ARG A 147 8.37 -18.48 0.88
C ARG A 147 8.50 -16.98 1.08
N VAL A 148 9.71 -16.49 0.85
CA VAL A 148 10.02 -15.06 0.84
C VAL A 148 10.73 -14.67 -0.45
N ALA A 149 10.54 -13.44 -0.89
CA ALA A 149 11.30 -12.84 -1.97
C ALA A 149 11.54 -11.35 -1.70
N VAL A 150 12.67 -10.84 -2.18
CA VAL A 150 13.08 -9.46 -1.96
C VAL A 150 13.46 -8.81 -3.29
N GLN A 151 13.00 -7.58 -3.50
CA GLN A 151 13.51 -6.67 -4.53
C GLN A 151 14.20 -5.49 -3.88
N ASP A 152 15.41 -5.18 -4.31
CA ASP A 152 16.07 -3.90 -4.05
C ASP A 152 15.72 -2.91 -5.18
N ALA A 153 15.01 -1.85 -4.82
CA ALA A 153 14.59 -0.77 -5.72
C ALA A 153 15.31 0.55 -5.42
N THR A 154 16.37 0.53 -4.60
CA THR A 154 17.14 1.72 -4.19
C THR A 154 17.65 2.51 -5.39
N ASN A 155 18.23 1.83 -6.39
CA ASN A 155 18.72 2.49 -7.60
C ASN A 155 17.60 3.02 -8.51
N GLN A 156 16.42 2.37 -8.49
CA GLN A 156 15.24 2.84 -9.22
C GLN A 156 14.64 4.09 -8.58
N ARG A 157 14.88 4.32 -7.29
CA ARG A 157 14.38 5.45 -6.48
C ARG A 157 12.86 5.50 -6.34
N TRP A 158 12.13 4.52 -6.84
CA TRP A 158 10.70 4.42 -6.63
C TRP A 158 10.23 2.97 -6.74
N VAL A 159 9.12 2.68 -6.09
CA VAL A 159 8.40 1.42 -6.25
C VAL A 159 6.92 1.62 -6.01
N ALA A 160 6.08 0.99 -6.83
CA ALA A 160 4.65 0.92 -6.62
C ALA A 160 4.19 -0.53 -6.57
N ARG A 161 3.12 -0.76 -5.83
CA ARG A 161 2.43 -2.04 -5.72
C ARG A 161 0.94 -1.81 -5.66
N SER A 162 0.21 -2.64 -6.37
CA SER A 162 -1.20 -2.87 -6.08
C SER A 162 -1.33 -4.21 -5.35
N ASN A 163 -2.10 -5.16 -5.87
CA ASN A 163 -2.42 -6.39 -5.15
C ASN A 163 -2.02 -7.68 -5.89
N GLN A 164 -1.11 -7.59 -6.86
CA GLN A 164 -0.45 -8.73 -7.50
C GLN A 164 0.87 -9.06 -6.80
N ALA A 165 1.18 -10.35 -6.76
CA ALA A 165 2.53 -10.80 -6.46
C ALA A 165 3.47 -10.45 -7.61
N PHE A 166 4.67 -10.00 -7.31
CA PHE A 166 5.65 -9.57 -8.31
C PHE A 166 6.83 -10.54 -8.43
N CYS A 167 7.37 -11.00 -7.31
CA CYS A 167 8.46 -11.96 -7.27
C CYS A 167 7.94 -13.38 -7.08
N LEU A 168 6.96 -13.56 -6.19
CA LEU A 168 6.34 -14.85 -5.93
C LEU A 168 5.14 -15.11 -6.87
N PHE A 169 4.79 -16.38 -7.06
CA PHE A 169 3.56 -16.84 -7.74
C PHE A 169 3.26 -16.19 -9.11
N ARG A 170 4.29 -15.94 -9.93
CA ARG A 170 4.14 -15.26 -11.22
C ARG A 170 3.25 -16.00 -12.21
N GLU A 171 3.22 -17.32 -12.14
CA GLU A 171 2.41 -18.15 -13.05
C GLU A 171 0.94 -18.09 -12.65
N GLU A 172 0.66 -18.16 -11.36
CA GLU A 172 -0.66 -18.06 -10.75
C GLU A 172 -1.27 -16.66 -10.90
N GLN A 173 -0.45 -15.61 -11.03
CA GLN A 173 -0.95 -14.28 -11.40
C GLN A 173 -1.50 -14.24 -12.83
N ARG A 174 -0.97 -15.06 -13.76
CA ARG A 174 -1.42 -15.08 -15.17
C ARG A 174 -2.77 -15.74 -15.35
N THR A 175 -3.20 -16.55 -14.39
CA THR A 175 -4.49 -17.28 -14.44
C THR A 175 -5.61 -16.54 -13.70
N MET A 176 -5.35 -15.33 -13.17
CA MET A 176 -6.40 -14.51 -12.60
C MET A 176 -7.40 -14.05 -13.68
N SER A 177 -8.66 -13.83 -13.27
CA SER A 177 -9.68 -13.29 -14.16
C SER A 177 -9.27 -11.93 -14.75
N GLU A 178 -9.64 -11.69 -16.00
CA GLU A 178 -9.32 -10.45 -16.74
C GLU A 178 -9.69 -9.17 -15.97
N ASP A 179 -10.90 -9.11 -15.41
CA ASP A 179 -11.38 -7.99 -14.58
C ASP A 179 -10.42 -7.62 -13.43
N ILE A 180 -9.84 -8.64 -12.78
CA ILE A 180 -8.94 -8.46 -11.64
C ILE A 180 -7.55 -8.03 -12.12
N ALA A 181 -7.07 -8.64 -13.19
CA ALA A 181 -5.80 -8.27 -13.80
C ALA A 181 -5.85 -6.81 -14.29
N GLN A 182 -6.93 -6.42 -14.97
CA GLN A 182 -7.13 -5.06 -15.47
C GLN A 182 -7.13 -4.03 -14.32
N ASP A 183 -7.98 -4.21 -13.31
CA ASP A 183 -8.08 -3.29 -12.17
C ASP A 183 -6.73 -3.06 -11.47
N ARG A 184 -6.00 -4.15 -11.25
CA ARG A 184 -4.71 -4.14 -10.57
C ARG A 184 -3.62 -3.48 -11.41
N ASN A 185 -3.61 -3.74 -12.72
CA ASN A 185 -2.63 -3.18 -13.64
C ASN A 185 -2.85 -1.69 -13.87
N GLU A 186 -4.09 -1.24 -14.05
CA GLU A 186 -4.40 0.19 -14.22
C GLU A 186 -3.99 1.00 -12.99
N ARG A 187 -4.26 0.50 -11.78
CA ARG A 187 -3.80 1.14 -10.53
C ARG A 187 -2.29 1.13 -10.38
N LEU A 188 -1.64 0.01 -10.73
CA LEU A 188 -0.18 -0.07 -10.70
C LEU A 188 0.40 0.97 -11.65
N GLN A 189 -0.03 0.96 -12.92
CA GLN A 189 0.46 1.85 -13.97
C GLN A 189 0.30 3.33 -13.57
N SER A 190 -0.87 3.73 -13.06
CA SER A 190 -1.11 5.11 -12.61
C SER A 190 -0.14 5.52 -11.48
N ALA A 191 0.13 4.61 -10.55
CA ALA A 191 1.10 4.85 -9.49
C ALA A 191 2.54 4.92 -10.05
N GLU A 192 2.95 3.97 -10.88
CA GLU A 192 4.29 3.95 -11.49
C GLU A 192 4.56 5.20 -12.33
N ASP A 193 3.59 5.64 -13.13
CA ASP A 193 3.69 6.87 -13.93
C ASP A 193 3.92 8.09 -13.05
N THR A 194 3.15 8.20 -11.96
CA THR A 194 3.30 9.29 -11.00
C THR A 194 4.67 9.26 -10.35
N LEU A 195 5.12 8.11 -9.84
CA LEU A 195 6.41 8.03 -9.14
C LEU A 195 7.60 8.22 -10.07
N ARG A 196 7.54 7.68 -11.28
CA ARG A 196 8.55 7.91 -12.32
C ARG A 196 8.66 9.41 -12.63
N PHE A 197 7.53 10.07 -12.88
CA PHE A 197 7.50 11.53 -13.07
C PHE A 197 8.15 12.27 -11.89
N LEU A 198 7.94 11.79 -10.66
CA LEU A 198 8.53 12.39 -9.47
C LEU A 198 10.05 12.23 -9.35
N THR A 199 10.64 11.24 -10.01
CA THR A 199 12.09 10.96 -9.95
C THR A 199 12.89 11.50 -11.15
N GLU A 200 12.22 11.82 -12.24
CA GLU A 200 12.81 12.37 -13.47
C GLU A 200 13.01 13.90 -13.42
N ARG A 201 12.53 14.55 -12.35
CA ARG A 201 12.58 16.00 -12.15
C ARG A 201 13.12 16.35 -10.77
N ASP A 202 13.76 17.49 -10.67
CA ASP A 202 14.11 18.10 -9.38
C ASP A 202 12.84 18.67 -8.75
N ILE A 203 12.14 17.84 -7.98
CA ILE A 203 10.85 18.17 -7.40
C ILE A 203 11.02 18.59 -5.94
N GLN A 204 10.45 19.76 -5.64
CA GLN A 204 10.42 20.28 -4.29
C GLN A 204 9.44 19.47 -3.41
N PRO A 205 9.73 19.28 -2.11
CA PRO A 205 8.89 18.51 -1.20
C PRO A 205 7.37 18.80 -1.26
N PRO A 206 6.91 20.07 -1.33
CA PRO A 206 5.48 20.37 -1.39
C PRO A 206 4.79 19.84 -2.67
N ASP A 207 5.52 19.81 -3.78
CA ASP A 207 5.01 19.36 -5.08
C ASP A 207 4.90 17.83 -5.14
N ALA A 208 5.88 17.11 -4.56
CA ALA A 208 5.82 15.66 -4.40
C ALA A 208 4.59 15.25 -3.59
N ARG A 209 4.37 15.89 -2.43
CA ARG A 209 3.17 15.66 -1.63
C ARG A 209 1.89 15.96 -2.39
N LYS A 210 1.83 17.07 -3.14
CA LYS A 210 0.66 17.44 -3.93
C LYS A 210 0.35 16.39 -4.99
N ALA A 211 1.36 15.91 -5.72
CA ALA A 211 1.21 14.85 -6.71
C ALA A 211 0.71 13.54 -6.09
N LEU A 212 1.26 13.13 -4.94
CA LEU A 212 0.80 11.95 -4.21
C LEU A 212 -0.65 12.10 -3.72
N ARG A 213 -1.06 13.28 -3.25
CA ARG A 213 -2.47 13.54 -2.89
C ARG A 213 -3.39 13.44 -4.10
N GLN A 214 -2.96 13.94 -5.25
CA GLN A 214 -3.71 13.84 -6.51
C GLN A 214 -3.85 12.38 -6.96
N LEU A 215 -2.76 11.61 -6.93
CA LEU A 215 -2.78 10.17 -7.21
C LEU A 215 -3.75 9.43 -6.28
N LEU A 216 -3.67 9.66 -4.97
CA LEU A 216 -4.54 9.01 -3.99
C LEU A 216 -6.01 9.41 -4.10
N SER A 217 -6.30 10.52 -4.78
CA SER A 217 -7.66 11.01 -5.03
C SER A 217 -8.17 10.68 -6.43
N SER A 218 -7.39 9.97 -7.26
CA SER A 218 -7.70 9.77 -8.67
C SER A 218 -8.73 8.66 -8.91
N HIS A 219 -9.46 8.83 -10.00
CA HIS A 219 -10.41 7.87 -10.55
C HIS A 219 -10.00 7.50 -11.98
N ALA A 220 -10.39 6.32 -12.44
CA ALA A 220 -10.12 5.90 -13.81
C ALA A 220 -10.79 6.85 -14.83
N TYR A 221 -10.09 7.13 -15.94
CA TYR A 221 -10.58 8.05 -16.96
C TYR A 221 -11.84 7.51 -17.64
N VAL A 222 -12.79 8.41 -17.93
CA VAL A 222 -13.98 8.11 -18.73
C VAL A 222 -13.69 8.57 -20.15
N ASP A 223 -13.43 7.66 -21.08
CA ASP A 223 -13.51 8.03 -22.47
C ASP A 223 -14.98 8.28 -22.82
N SER A 224 -15.31 9.51 -23.19
CA SER A 224 -16.68 9.98 -23.44
C SER A 224 -17.39 9.30 -24.62
N GLN A 225 -16.80 8.26 -25.21
CA GLN A 225 -17.32 7.50 -26.35
C GLN A 225 -17.70 6.05 -26.05
N SER A 226 -17.59 5.55 -24.81
CA SER A 226 -18.13 4.22 -24.49
C SER A 226 -19.67 4.30 -24.44
N HIS A 227 -20.31 4.16 -25.60
CA HIS A 227 -21.74 3.99 -25.75
C HIS A 227 -22.21 2.81 -24.90
N CYS A 228 -22.95 3.09 -23.84
CA CYS A 228 -23.76 2.11 -23.14
C CYS A 228 -24.99 1.79 -24.02
N ASP A 229 -24.87 0.75 -24.84
CA ASP A 229 -25.91 0.27 -25.78
C ASP A 229 -27.17 -0.30 -25.13
N ASN A 230 -27.35 -0.22 -23.80
CA ASN A 230 -28.45 -0.92 -23.12
C ASN A 230 -29.18 -0.12 -22.02
N GLY A 231 -29.24 1.22 -22.11
CA GLY A 231 -30.19 2.01 -21.32
C GLY A 231 -30.08 1.92 -19.79
N MET A 232 -29.05 1.26 -19.26
CA MET A 232 -28.71 1.33 -17.85
C MET A 232 -27.92 2.61 -17.61
N ALA A 233 -28.44 3.45 -16.71
CA ALA A 233 -27.87 4.72 -16.31
C ALA A 233 -26.34 4.64 -16.22
N ALA A 234 -25.65 5.61 -16.83
CA ALA A 234 -24.20 5.76 -16.79
C ALA A 234 -23.70 5.43 -15.38
N ALA A 235 -22.99 4.32 -15.24
CA ALA A 235 -22.40 3.91 -13.96
C ALA A 235 -21.66 5.11 -13.39
N ASP A 236 -21.97 5.46 -12.13
CA ASP A 236 -21.36 6.56 -11.38
C ASP A 236 -19.86 6.64 -11.73
N PRO A 237 -19.36 7.75 -12.32
CA PRO A 237 -18.00 7.85 -12.85
C PRO A 237 -16.91 7.53 -11.82
N VAL A 238 -17.28 7.48 -10.54
CA VAL A 238 -16.42 7.24 -9.40
C VAL A 238 -16.31 5.74 -9.04
N ASN A 239 -17.15 4.86 -9.60
CA ASN A 239 -17.24 3.43 -9.29
C ASN A 239 -16.68 2.52 -10.40
N ARG A 240 -15.46 2.82 -10.86
CA ARG A 240 -14.82 2.08 -11.95
C ARG A 240 -13.56 1.34 -11.49
N GLN A 241 -13.35 0.16 -12.10
CA GLN A 241 -12.07 -0.54 -12.05
C GLN A 241 -10.92 0.39 -12.44
N GLY A 242 -9.75 0.15 -11.88
CA GLY A 242 -8.55 0.97 -12.11
C GLY A 242 -8.47 2.28 -11.32
N SER A 243 -9.58 2.75 -10.73
CA SER A 243 -9.56 3.93 -9.87
C SER A 243 -8.65 3.69 -8.66
N ILE A 244 -7.79 4.63 -8.31
CA ILE A 244 -7.01 4.56 -7.07
C ILE A 244 -7.95 4.75 -5.88
N CYS A 245 -8.75 5.82 -5.88
CA CYS A 245 -9.78 6.08 -4.87
C CYS A 245 -11.05 5.28 -5.19
N ALA A 246 -11.37 4.28 -4.39
CA ALA A 246 -12.51 3.36 -4.55
C ALA A 246 -13.79 3.86 -3.87
N HIS A 247 -14.93 3.74 -4.55
CA HIS A 247 -16.24 4.23 -4.08
C HIS A 247 -17.32 3.14 -3.97
N GLY A 248 -16.91 1.89 -3.75
CA GLY A 248 -17.79 0.73 -3.74
C GLY A 248 -17.61 -0.17 -4.96
N ILE A 249 -16.36 -0.40 -5.36
CA ILE A 249 -16.03 -1.28 -6.50
C ILE A 249 -16.33 -2.72 -6.09
N VAL A 250 -17.28 -3.36 -6.78
CA VAL A 250 -17.76 -4.71 -6.46
C VAL A 250 -17.01 -5.81 -7.22
N ARG A 251 -16.50 -5.51 -8.43
CA ARG A 251 -15.83 -6.47 -9.31
C ARG A 251 -14.42 -6.01 -9.67
N GLY A 252 -13.51 -6.95 -9.93
CA GLY A 252 -12.10 -6.67 -10.28
C GLY A 252 -11.22 -6.28 -9.10
N ARG A 253 -11.75 -5.58 -8.08
CA ARG A 253 -10.93 -5.15 -6.94
C ARG A 253 -10.41 -6.31 -6.10
N SER A 254 -11.20 -7.36 -5.90
CA SER A 254 -10.81 -8.59 -5.18
C SER A 254 -11.48 -9.81 -5.80
N ASN A 255 -11.06 -11.00 -5.39
CA ASN A 255 -11.70 -12.26 -5.79
C ASN A 255 -13.13 -12.39 -5.20
N ALA A 256 -13.46 -11.65 -4.14
CA ALA A 256 -14.79 -11.63 -3.54
C ALA A 256 -15.67 -10.51 -4.10
N ALA A 257 -16.95 -10.80 -4.35
CA ALA A 257 -17.96 -9.84 -4.81
C ALA A 257 -18.47 -8.92 -3.68
N ILE A 258 -17.55 -8.30 -2.94
CA ILE A 258 -17.84 -7.40 -1.81
C ILE A 258 -17.44 -5.98 -2.23
N PRO A 259 -18.29 -4.95 -2.01
CA PRO A 259 -17.95 -3.58 -2.38
C PRO A 259 -16.75 -3.08 -1.57
N HIS A 260 -15.71 -2.68 -2.29
CA HIS A 260 -14.52 -2.08 -1.71
C HIS A 260 -14.59 -0.55 -1.81
N VAL A 261 -14.37 0.10 -0.67
CA VAL A 261 -14.27 1.56 -0.56
C VAL A 261 -12.90 1.93 -0.02
N THR A 262 -12.37 3.07 -0.46
CA THR A 262 -11.17 3.64 0.14
C THR A 262 -11.51 4.16 1.53
N MET A 263 -10.92 3.53 2.54
CA MET A 263 -11.07 3.88 3.94
C MET A 263 -10.17 5.05 4.33
N SER A 264 -8.99 5.16 3.72
CA SER A 264 -8.03 6.23 3.98
C SER A 264 -6.96 6.28 2.89
N GLY A 265 -6.58 7.48 2.47
CA GLY A 265 -5.32 7.75 1.78
C GLY A 265 -4.30 8.28 2.78
N MET A 266 -3.06 7.83 2.67
CA MET A 266 -1.97 8.13 3.60
C MET A 266 -0.67 8.43 2.85
N ILE A 267 0.08 9.41 3.34
CA ILE A 267 1.41 9.79 2.87
C ILE A 267 2.31 9.97 4.09
N TRP A 268 3.46 9.30 4.11
CA TRP A 268 4.53 9.50 5.07
C TRP A 268 5.65 10.30 4.41
N GLU A 269 6.07 11.39 5.05
CA GLU A 269 7.23 12.19 4.65
C GLU A 269 8.37 11.85 5.62
N LEU A 270 9.31 11.00 5.19
CA LEU A 270 10.22 10.30 6.10
C LEU A 270 11.18 11.25 6.81
N SER A 271 11.82 12.13 6.03
CA SER A 271 12.76 13.13 6.56
C SER A 271 12.09 14.15 7.48
N ALA A 272 10.78 14.37 7.33
CA ALA A 272 10.03 15.31 8.14
C ALA A 272 9.37 14.66 9.37
N GLY A 273 9.39 13.33 9.48
CA GLY A 273 8.73 12.64 10.59
C GLY A 273 7.22 12.88 10.64
N THR A 274 6.56 13.01 9.47
CA THR A 274 5.12 13.34 9.39
C THR A 274 4.31 12.32 8.61
N MET A 275 3.04 12.17 9.00
CA MET A 275 2.03 11.39 8.28
C MET A 275 0.84 12.30 7.95
N SER A 276 0.58 12.49 6.65
CA SER A 276 -0.67 13.06 6.15
C SER A 276 -1.68 11.94 5.88
N TYR A 277 -2.93 12.09 6.30
CA TYR A 277 -3.95 11.05 6.10
C TYR A 277 -5.36 11.62 5.95
N THR A 278 -6.29 10.82 5.43
CA THR A 278 -7.73 11.15 5.41
C THR A 278 -8.54 10.19 6.27
N LEU A 279 -9.67 10.67 6.81
CA LEU A 279 -10.72 9.80 7.37
C LEU A 279 -11.79 9.61 6.28
N GLY A 280 -11.73 8.48 5.58
CA GLY A 280 -12.52 8.23 4.38
C GLY A 280 -11.78 8.56 3.07
N GLN A 281 -12.56 8.63 1.99
CA GLN A 281 -12.08 8.79 0.60
C GLN A 281 -11.30 10.10 0.40
N PRO A 282 -10.04 10.06 -0.07
CA PRO A 282 -9.21 11.25 -0.25
C PRO A 282 -9.78 12.34 -1.16
N CYS A 283 -10.60 11.97 -2.14
CA CYS A 283 -11.23 12.92 -3.05
C CYS A 283 -12.41 13.70 -2.44
N ARG A 284 -12.91 13.28 -1.26
CA ARG A 284 -14.05 13.91 -0.55
C ARG A 284 -13.73 14.34 0.88
N SER A 285 -12.60 13.90 1.41
CA SER A 285 -12.25 14.05 2.82
C SER A 285 -11.10 15.03 3.00
N ALA A 286 -11.13 15.79 4.10
CA ALA A 286 -10.03 16.65 4.46
C ALA A 286 -8.78 15.85 4.84
N TRP A 287 -7.61 16.34 4.43
CA TRP A 287 -6.31 15.82 4.85
C TRP A 287 -5.97 16.32 6.26
N ARG A 288 -5.65 15.38 7.14
CA ARG A 288 -5.16 15.58 8.50
C ARG A 288 -3.67 15.26 8.56
N LYS A 289 -3.02 15.65 9.65
CA LYS A 289 -1.59 15.45 9.88
C LYS A 289 -1.35 14.85 11.28
N LEU A 290 -0.34 14.00 11.39
CA LEU A 290 0.33 13.62 12.63
C LEU A 290 1.84 13.83 12.45
N SER A 291 2.55 14.18 13.51
CA SER A 291 4.02 14.27 13.52
C SER A 291 4.59 13.78 14.85
N PHE A 292 5.88 13.47 14.89
CA PHE A 292 6.56 13.12 16.13
C PHE A 292 6.80 14.32 17.07
N ASP A 293 6.84 15.54 16.51
CA ASP A 293 7.11 16.80 17.23
C ASP A 293 5.87 17.43 17.90
N GLU A 294 4.68 16.88 17.66
CA GLU A 294 3.40 17.28 18.28
C GLU A 294 3.05 16.34 19.45
#